data_AF-A0A1C5TDU4-F1
#
_entry.id   AF-A0A1C5TDU4-F1
#
_cell.length_a   1.000
_cell.length_b   1.000
_cell.length_c   1.000
_cell.angle_alpha   90.00
_cell.angle_beta   90.00
_cell.angle_gamma   90.00
#
_symmetry.space_group_name_H-M   'P 1'
#
loop_
_entity.id
_entity.type
_entity.pdbx_description
1 polymer ?
#
loop_
_entity_poly.entity_id
_entity_poly.type
_entity_poly.pdbx_seq_one_letter_code
_entity_poly.pdbx_strand_id
1 'polypeptide(L)'
;MDWLQDILLMFGTGGVTSIILRIIDRKSLTRQTLSVLTYSTLSGKVEHLLDQDYATPEQRREIEHLHKLYKAHGWNGDMESRMEKVRALPTKDLNK
;
A
#
# COMPACT_ATOMS: atom_id res chain seq x y z
N MET A 1 -9.76 13.36 11.03
CA MET A 1 -9.04 12.10 10.74
C MET A 1 -7.57 12.41 10.87
N ASP A 2 -6.92 11.80 11.84
CA ASP A 2 -5.50 12.03 12.16
C ASP A 2 -4.66 11.18 11.20
N TRP A 3 -4.37 11.76 10.03
CA TRP A 3 -3.68 11.15 8.90
C TRP A 3 -2.34 10.47 9.24
N LEU A 4 -1.71 10.82 10.36
CA LEU A 4 -0.54 10.15 10.89
C LEU A 4 -0.84 8.70 11.30
N GLN A 5 -2.03 8.45 11.85
CA GLN A 5 -2.47 7.10 12.20
C GLN A 5 -2.69 6.24 10.94
N ASP A 6 -3.24 6.83 9.87
CA ASP A 6 -3.44 6.13 8.59
C ASP A 6 -2.10 5.69 7.99
N ILE A 7 -1.07 6.55 8.04
CA ILE A 7 0.30 6.22 7.59
C ILE A 7 0.91 5.10 8.44
N LEU A 8 0.82 5.20 9.77
CA LEU A 8 1.34 4.17 10.67
C LEU A 8 0.67 2.81 10.43
N LEU A 9 -0.62 2.80 10.07
CA LEU A 9 -1.37 1.60 9.69
C LEU A 9 -0.97 1.05 8.32
N MET A 10 -0.65 1.91 7.34
CA MET A 10 -0.27 1.52 5.97
C MET A 10 1.11 0.89 5.87
N PHE A 11 2.10 1.44 6.58
CA PHE A 11 3.51 1.09 6.40
C PHE A 11 4.09 0.30 7.58
N GLY A 12 3.32 0.13 8.66
CA GLY A 12 3.77 -0.46 9.92
C GLY A 12 4.85 0.37 10.60
N THR A 13 5.57 -0.19 11.57
CA THR A 13 6.77 0.43 12.18
C THR A 13 8.05 0.12 11.37
N GLY A 14 7.92 -0.06 10.05
CA GLY A 14 9.04 -0.38 9.16
C GLY A 14 9.89 0.84 8.76
N GLY A 15 11.02 0.58 8.10
CA GLY A 15 11.95 1.64 7.64
C GLY A 15 11.35 2.65 6.67
N VAL A 16 10.24 2.33 5.99
CA VAL A 16 9.51 3.27 5.13
C VAL A 16 8.83 4.35 5.97
N THR A 17 8.29 3.99 7.12
CA THR A 17 7.59 4.90 8.05
C THR A 17 8.53 5.91 8.68
N SER A 18 9.78 5.53 8.95
CA SER A 18 10.80 6.44 9.47
C SER A 18 11.26 7.47 8.42
N ILE A 19 11.25 7.10 7.13
CA ILE A 19 11.46 8.04 6.03
C ILE A 19 10.29 9.03 5.97
N ILE A 20 9.05 8.55 6.09
CA ILE A 20 7.86 9.42 6.10
C ILE A 20 7.92 10.38 7.28
N LEU A 21 8.18 9.90 8.50
CA LEU A 21 8.31 10.76 9.69
C LEU A 21 9.42 11.82 9.53
N ARG A 22 10.58 11.46 8.97
CA ARG A 22 11.64 12.42 8.64
C ARG A 22 11.22 13.49 7.62
N ILE A 23 10.34 13.14 6.68
CA ILE A 23 9.81 14.07 5.69
C ILE A 23 8.69 14.94 6.31
N ILE A 24 7.87 14.39 7.22
CA ILE A 24 6.82 15.12 7.94
C ILE A 24 7.42 16.19 8.85
N ASP A 25 8.50 15.84 9.57
CA ASP A 25 9.22 16.74 10.47
C ASP A 25 9.74 17.99 9.72
N ARG A 26 10.07 17.85 8.43
CA ARG A 26 10.35 18.96 7.50
C ARG A 26 9.06 19.60 6.95
N LYS A 27 8.20 20.09 7.85
CA LYS A 27 7.15 21.11 7.62
C LYS A 27 6.65 21.30 6.17
N SER A 28 5.87 20.34 5.66
CA SER A 28 4.91 20.43 4.55
C SER A 28 4.96 19.14 3.73
N LEU A 29 4.50 18.04 4.32
CA LEU A 29 4.19 16.88 3.51
C LEU A 29 2.90 17.19 2.75
N THR A 30 3.06 17.67 1.53
CA THR A 30 1.93 18.00 0.65
C THR A 30 1.20 16.69 0.35
N ARG A 31 -0.13 16.72 0.21
CA ARG A 31 -0.94 15.54 -0.16
C ARG A 31 -0.40 14.80 -1.39
N GLN A 32 0.29 15.52 -2.28
CA GLN A 32 1.02 14.95 -3.41
C GLN A 32 2.18 14.03 -3.02
N THR A 33 3.04 14.40 -2.08
CA THR A 33 4.17 13.55 -1.66
C THR A 33 3.66 12.27 -1.03
N LEU A 34 2.61 12.36 -0.20
CA LEU A 34 1.99 11.17 0.38
C LEU A 34 1.38 10.28 -0.71
N SER A 35 0.73 10.87 -1.72
CA SER A 35 0.18 10.12 -2.85
C SER A 35 1.24 9.34 -3.63
N VAL A 36 2.40 9.95 -3.85
CA VAL A 36 3.51 9.30 -4.56
C VAL A 36 4.05 8.15 -3.73
N LEU A 37 4.16 8.32 -2.40
CA LEU A 37 4.66 7.28 -1.50
C LEU A 37 3.68 6.12 -1.35
N THR A 38 2.39 6.39 -1.14
CA THR A 38 1.35 5.36 -1.06
C THR A 38 1.23 4.63 -2.40
N TYR A 39 1.25 5.34 -3.54
CA TYR A 39 1.27 4.71 -4.86
C TYR A 39 2.52 3.85 -5.06
N SER A 40 3.71 4.36 -4.72
CA SER A 40 4.98 3.63 -4.87
C SER A 40 4.99 2.34 -4.05
N THR A 41 4.55 2.39 -2.79
CA THR A 41 4.49 1.20 -1.93
C THR A 41 3.42 0.22 -2.37
N LEU A 42 2.23 0.70 -2.75
CA LEU A 42 1.19 -0.18 -3.29
C LEU A 42 1.65 -0.83 -4.61
N SER A 43 2.26 -0.06 -5.52
CA SER A 43 2.87 -0.55 -6.76
C SER A 43 3.89 -1.65 -6.49
N GLY A 44 4.85 -1.39 -5.59
CA GLY A 44 5.89 -2.34 -5.26
C GLY A 44 5.35 -3.64 -4.64
N LYS A 45 4.36 -3.54 -3.74
CA LYS A 45 3.68 -4.73 -3.18
C LYS A 45 2.90 -5.49 -4.23
N VAL A 46 2.18 -4.80 -5.11
CA VAL A 46 1.43 -5.41 -6.22
C VAL A 46 2.39 -6.15 -7.15
N GLU A 47 3.49 -5.52 -7.56
CA GLU A 47 4.54 -6.15 -8.38
C GLU A 47 5.14 -7.37 -7.70
N HIS A 48 5.44 -7.28 -6.41
CA HIS A 48 5.99 -8.41 -5.67
C HIS A 48 5.02 -9.60 -5.62
N LEU A 49 3.72 -9.36 -5.39
CA LEU A 49 2.72 -10.42 -5.40
C LEU A 49 2.54 -11.04 -6.79
N LEU A 50 2.56 -10.21 -7.84
CA LEU A 50 2.47 -10.70 -9.22
C LEU A 50 3.70 -11.52 -9.62
N ASP A 51 4.90 -11.14 -9.16
CA ASP A 51 6.14 -11.90 -9.36
C ASP A 51 6.15 -13.21 -8.57
N GLN A 52 5.57 -13.21 -7.37
CA GLN A 52 5.41 -14.40 -6.53
C GLN A 52 4.40 -15.41 -7.07
N ASP A 53 3.51 -15.01 -8.01
CA ASP A 53 2.43 -15.82 -8.60
C ASP A 53 1.41 -16.39 -7.59
N TYR A 54 1.48 -15.98 -6.32
CA TYR A 54 0.51 -16.33 -5.28
C TYR A 54 0.38 -15.21 -4.26
N ALA A 55 -0.75 -15.18 -3.55
CA ALA A 55 -0.97 -14.25 -2.45
C ALA A 55 -1.45 -15.00 -1.19
N THR A 56 -0.91 -14.66 -0.03
CA THR A 56 -1.43 -15.20 1.25
C THR A 56 -2.69 -14.46 1.70
N PRO A 57 -3.52 -15.04 2.59
CA PRO A 57 -4.68 -14.33 3.14
C PRO A 57 -4.31 -13.01 3.84
N GLU A 58 -3.13 -12.95 4.47
CA GLU A 58 -2.65 -11.74 5.13
C GLU A 58 -2.25 -10.67 4.11
N GLN A 59 -1.48 -11.04 3.08
CA GLN A 59 -1.09 -10.14 1.99
C GLN A 59 -2.29 -9.60 1.23
N ARG A 60 -3.34 -10.42 1.03
CA ARG A 60 -4.61 -9.99 0.44
C ARG A 60 -5.29 -8.91 1.29
N ARG A 61 -5.40 -9.11 2.61
CA ARG A 61 -6.00 -8.11 3.52
C ARG A 61 -5.20 -6.81 3.53
N GLU A 62 -3.87 -6.91 3.58
CA GLU A 62 -2.98 -5.75 3.59
C GLU A 62 -3.13 -4.93 2.31
N ILE A 63 -3.13 -5.59 1.14
CA ILE A 63 -3.20 -4.90 -0.14
C ILE A 63 -4.60 -4.33 -0.42
N GLU A 64 -5.66 -4.99 0.05
CA GLU A 64 -7.01 -4.44 0.01
C GLU A 64 -7.16 -3.19 0.91
N HIS A 65 -6.52 -3.19 2.07
CA HIS A 65 -6.50 -2.01 2.95
C HIS A 65 -5.77 -0.84 2.27
N LEU A 66 -4.57 -1.08 1.73
CA LEU A 66 -3.81 -0.07 1.00
C LEU A 66 -4.60 0.45 -0.21
N HIS A 67 -5.29 -0.43 -0.93
CA HIS A 67 -6.12 -0.04 -2.06
C HIS A 67 -7.35 0.79 -1.65
N LYS A 68 -7.99 0.47 -0.52
CA LYS A 68 -9.11 1.26 0.02
C LYS A 68 -8.68 2.67 0.37
N LEU A 69 -7.51 2.82 0.99
CA LEU A 69 -6.96 4.13 1.31
C LEU A 69 -6.52 4.88 0.04
N TYR A 70 -5.94 4.16 -0.94
CA TYR A 70 -5.63 4.70 -2.26
C TYR A 70 -6.87 5.31 -2.93
N LYS A 71 -8.00 4.61 -2.89
CA LYS A 71 -9.30 5.11 -3.38
C LYS A 71 -9.85 6.28 -2.56
N ALA A 72 -9.70 6.25 -1.24
CA ALA A 72 -10.20 7.31 -0.36
C ALA A 72 -9.56 8.68 -0.66
N HIS A 73 -8.36 8.68 -1.26
CA HIS A 73 -7.67 9.90 -1.68
C HIS A 73 -7.96 10.33 -3.14
N GLY A 74 -8.85 9.63 -3.85
CA GLY A 74 -9.29 10.01 -5.20
C GLY A 74 -8.25 9.76 -6.29
N TRP A 75 -7.34 8.81 -6.10
CA TRP A 75 -6.29 8.48 -7.07
C TRP A 75 -6.81 7.50 -8.14
N ASN A 76 -6.53 7.78 -9.42
CA ASN A 76 -7.23 7.15 -10.55
C ASN A 76 -6.37 6.18 -11.38
N GLY A 77 -7.01 5.08 -11.77
CA GLY A 77 -6.86 4.45 -13.09
C GLY A 77 -6.03 3.17 -13.13
N ASP A 78 -4.71 3.31 -13.14
CA ASP A 78 -3.77 2.20 -13.41
C ASP A 78 -3.81 1.12 -12.32
N MET A 79 -3.93 1.55 -11.06
CA MET A 79 -3.82 0.66 -9.91
C MET A 79 -4.97 -0.36 -9.84
N GLU A 80 -6.16 -0.02 -10.34
CA GLU A 80 -7.31 -0.93 -10.29
C GLU A 80 -7.12 -2.14 -11.21
N SER A 81 -6.56 -1.93 -12.41
CA SER A 81 -6.27 -3.03 -13.34
C SER A 81 -5.19 -3.96 -12.78
N ARG A 82 -4.21 -3.41 -12.06
CA ARG A 82 -3.16 -4.21 -11.40
C ARG A 82 -3.70 -4.96 -10.18
N MET A 83 -4.59 -4.35 -9.42
CA MET A 83 -5.29 -4.98 -8.30
C MET A 83 -6.19 -6.13 -8.74
N GLU A 84 -6.82 -6.03 -9.92
CA GLU A 84 -7.61 -7.14 -10.50
C GLU A 84 -6.73 -8.37 -10.75
N LYS A 85 -5.52 -8.18 -11.28
CA LYS A 85 -4.55 -9.27 -11.46
C LYS A 85 -4.14 -9.90 -10.13
N VAL A 86 -3.90 -9.08 -9.10
CA VAL A 86 -3.58 -9.59 -7.75
C VAL A 86 -4.76 -10.37 -7.14
N ARG A 87 -6.00 -9.91 -7.33
CA ARG A 87 -7.19 -10.64 -6.85
C ARG A 87 -7.34 -12.01 -7.52
N ALA A 88 -6.90 -12.12 -8.77
CA ALA A 88 -6.91 -13.35 -9.55
C ALA A 88 -5.80 -14.36 -9.15
N LEU A 89 -4.77 -13.94 -8.40
CA LEU A 89 -3.69 -14.84 -7.98
C LEU A 89 -4.21 -15.98 -7.08
N PRO A 90 -3.67 -17.20 -7.16
CA PRO A 90 -4.03 -18.27 -6.25
C PRO A 90 -3.73 -17.89 -4.79
N THR A 91 -4.66 -18.20 -3.89
CA THR A 91 -4.44 -18.00 -2.46
C THR A 91 -3.60 -19.15 -1.91
N LYS A 92 -2.37 -18.86 -1.50
CA LYS A 92 -1.51 -19.86 -0.85
C LYS A 92 -1.62 -19.68 0.67
N ASP A 93 -2.14 -20.69 1.33
CA ASP A 93 -2.13 -20.74 2.78
C ASP A 93 -0.78 -21.31 3.24
N LEU A 94 0.04 -20.50 3.89
CA LEU A 94 1.35 -20.92 4.39
C LEU A 94 1.24 -21.75 5.69
N ASN A 95 0.03 -22.01 6.21
CA ASN A 95 -0.20 -22.86 7.38
C ASN A 95 -0.53 -24.33 7.02
N LYS A 96 -0.07 -24.85 5.87
CA LYS A 96 -0.19 -26.28 5.52
C LYS A 96 1.16 -26.92 5.27
#